data_AF-A0A3N5KLR2-F1
#
_entry.id   AF-A0A3N5KLR2-F1
#
_cell.length_a   1.000
_cell.length_b   1.000
_cell.length_c   1.000
_cell.angle_alpha   90.00
_cell.angle_beta   90.00
_cell.angle_gamma   90.00
#
_symmetry.space_group_name_H-M   'P 1'
#
loop_
_entity.id
_entity.type
_entity.pdbx_description
1 polymer ?
#
loop_
_entity_poly.entity_id
_entity_poly.type
_entity_poly.pdbx_seq_one_letter_code
_entity_poly.pdbx_strand_id
1 'polypeptide(L)'
;MSVTDAAVATRRVPRVTFDLDRAMPYLLALGILVVQQIFFGVPIGIFVRGIVVGLLTALIALGMALTYRSNRFINFAQGDLGTLPVVLVVMLMTAWSWPYLLAVPVGIIAALVLGAVVELFIIRRFFNAPRLMITVASLGLAQLLGGLAILLPRAWGEDFPLLGQRLAPPFDMELTIGTVVFDANDVIAMIVAPLTLLGLAMFLRMSNVGMAIRASADSADRAALLGIPVKRLQTLVWSVASLMAFIAIFLRAGIIGLPVFGALSIGVLLRALAALVLGRMTNLLAIGVNAVVLGILEIAIGFSASSPFLIDPILAVIIIVALMLSRSSSTRVDEADASTWRAADDVRPIPENIARIPVVRAAKWGGVALVTAFVLVLPQVLSVDRTYKASVIGVYAVLGLSVVVLTGWAGQVSLGQIAFFAIGAAVGAKATLDWGLDLSLALVVSFVIGAVVAAAVGLPALRRRGFYLAVATLAFSLATTSYLLNPKY
;
A
#
# COMPACT_ATOMS: atom_id res chain seq x y z
N MET A 1 71.17 25.55 6.24
CA MET A 1 69.99 26.36 6.63
C MET A 1 68.86 25.96 5.68
N SER A 2 68.17 24.84 5.95
CA SER A 2 66.85 24.73 6.64
C SER A 2 65.80 25.64 5.98
N VAL A 3 64.84 25.18 5.16
CA VAL A 3 63.84 24.10 5.30
C VAL A 3 63.12 24.14 6.65
N THR A 4 62.40 25.24 6.89
CA THR A 4 61.33 25.34 7.90
C THR A 4 60.26 26.28 7.36
N ASP A 5 59.39 25.76 6.49
CA ASP A 5 58.06 26.33 6.21
C ASP A 5 57.15 25.22 5.63
N ALA A 6 57.16 24.06 6.29
CA ALA A 6 56.30 22.94 5.96
C ALA A 6 55.06 22.97 6.88
N ALA A 7 53.92 23.27 6.27
CA ALA A 7 52.61 22.71 6.56
C ALA A 7 52.11 22.77 8.02
N VAL A 8 51.52 23.91 8.39
CA VAL A 8 50.42 23.90 9.37
C VAL A 8 49.19 23.30 8.69
N ALA A 9 49.15 21.97 8.63
CA ALA A 9 47.93 21.23 8.35
C ALA A 9 46.98 21.47 9.53
N THR A 10 46.07 22.43 9.38
CA THR A 10 44.92 22.58 10.27
C THR A 10 44.13 21.28 10.23
N ARG A 11 44.35 20.40 11.21
CA ARG A 11 43.46 19.26 11.50
C ARG A 11 42.08 19.86 11.71
N ARG A 12 41.19 19.73 10.72
CA ARG A 12 39.77 19.98 10.91
C ARG A 12 39.31 19.02 11.99
N VAL A 13 39.07 19.55 13.19
CA VAL A 13 38.34 18.86 14.24
C VAL A 13 37.06 18.32 13.59
N PRO A 14 36.77 17.01 13.63
CA PRO A 14 35.51 16.51 13.14
C PRO A 14 34.43 17.14 14.01
N ARG A 15 33.75 18.18 13.50
CA ARG A 15 32.51 18.65 14.12
C ARG A 15 31.59 17.44 14.10
N VAL A 16 31.26 16.93 15.29
CA VAL A 16 30.16 15.99 15.48
C VAL A 16 28.88 16.79 15.19
N THR A 17 28.61 17.02 13.91
CA THR A 17 27.30 17.49 13.49
C THR A 17 26.38 16.31 13.71
N PHE A 18 25.47 16.42 14.69
CA PHE A 18 24.35 15.49 14.79
C PHE A 18 23.70 15.42 13.42
N ASP A 19 23.78 14.26 12.77
CA ASP A 19 23.15 14.00 11.49
C ASP A 19 21.64 13.88 11.75
N LEU A 20 20.98 15.04 11.87
CA LEU A 20 19.55 15.16 12.15
C LEU A 20 18.73 14.34 11.16
N ASP A 21 19.25 14.12 9.95
CA ASP A 21 18.61 13.29 8.93
C ASP A 21 18.55 11.81 9.30
N ARG A 22 19.56 11.28 10.00
CA ARG A 22 19.54 9.90 10.52
C ARG A 22 18.65 9.73 11.74
N ALA A 23 18.55 10.77 12.56
CA ALA A 23 17.73 10.76 13.78
C ALA A 23 16.24 11.01 13.50
N MET A 24 15.91 11.77 12.44
CA MET A 24 14.54 12.19 12.11
C MET A 24 13.49 11.07 12.14
N PRO A 25 13.72 9.88 11.53
CA PRO A 25 12.73 8.80 11.55
C PRO A 25 12.40 8.29 12.95
N TYR A 26 13.37 8.33 13.85
CA TYR A 26 13.20 7.91 15.24
C TYR A 26 12.57 9.01 16.09
N LEU A 27 12.85 10.28 15.79
CA LEU A 27 12.18 11.42 16.40
C LEU A 27 10.70 11.48 16.04
N LEU A 28 10.34 11.16 14.79
CA LEU A 28 8.94 11.03 14.37
C LEU A 28 8.25 9.90 15.14
N ALA A 29 8.89 8.73 15.26
CA ALA A 29 8.37 7.61 16.03
C ALA A 29 8.15 8.00 17.51
N LEU A 30 9.12 8.69 18.11
CA LEU A 30 9.01 9.19 19.49
C LEU A 30 7.86 10.21 19.63
N GLY A 31 7.74 11.14 18.69
CA GLY A 31 6.64 12.12 18.67
C GLY A 31 5.27 11.45 18.61
N ILE A 32 5.12 10.41 17.78
CA ILE A 32 3.87 9.63 17.70
C ILE A 32 3.59 8.92 19.02
N LEU A 33 4.60 8.32 19.67
CA LEU A 33 4.42 7.71 21.00
C LEU A 33 4.02 8.72 22.07
N VAL A 34 4.60 9.92 22.05
CA VAL A 34 4.24 10.98 23.01
C VAL A 34 2.79 11.42 22.79
N VAL A 35 2.38 11.66 21.55
CA VAL A 35 0.99 11.98 21.21
C VAL A 35 0.06 10.83 21.62
N GLN A 36 0.45 9.58 21.36
CA GLN A 36 -0.31 8.41 21.79
C GLN A 36 -0.50 8.38 23.30
N GLN A 37 0.54 8.63 24.11
CA GLN A 37 0.43 8.59 25.56
C GLN A 37 -0.40 9.75 26.13
N ILE A 38 -0.32 10.94 25.52
CA ILE A 38 -1.07 12.12 25.97
C ILE A 38 -2.56 12.00 25.65
N PHE A 39 -2.91 11.57 24.43
CA PHE A 39 -4.31 11.57 23.96
C PHE A 39 -5.00 10.21 24.09
N PHE A 40 -4.24 9.11 24.06
CA PHE A 40 -4.74 7.73 24.02
C PHE A 40 -3.95 6.84 24.98
N GLY A 41 -3.78 7.27 26.23
CA GLY A 41 -3.10 6.48 27.27
C GLY A 41 -3.83 5.16 27.52
N VAL A 42 -3.10 4.05 27.50
CA VAL A 42 -3.68 2.70 27.62
C VAL A 42 -3.00 1.83 28.68
N PRO A 43 -3.75 0.89 29.30
CA PRO A 43 -3.18 -0.14 30.16
C PRO A 43 -2.08 -0.96 29.48
N ILE A 44 -1.19 -1.55 30.28
CA ILE A 44 -0.02 -2.27 29.79
C ILE A 44 -0.35 -3.44 28.86
N GLY A 45 -1.46 -4.16 29.11
CA GLY A 45 -1.90 -5.25 28.22
C GLY A 45 -2.25 -4.75 26.82
N ILE A 46 -2.90 -3.60 26.70
CA ILE A 46 -3.28 -3.02 25.40
C ILE A 46 -2.04 -2.48 24.69
N PHE A 47 -1.10 -1.92 25.45
CA PHE A 47 0.20 -1.50 24.92
C PHE A 47 0.98 -2.69 24.34
N VAL A 48 1.06 -3.81 25.06
CA VAL A 48 1.71 -5.05 24.60
C VAL A 48 1.04 -5.60 23.35
N ARG A 49 -0.30 -5.64 23.30
CA ARG A 49 -1.03 -6.05 22.09
C ARG A 49 -0.74 -5.13 20.90
N GLY A 50 -0.62 -3.83 21.15
CA GLY A 50 -0.16 -2.84 20.17
C GLY A 50 1.23 -3.13 19.61
N ILE A 51 2.17 -3.55 20.47
CA ILE A 51 3.50 -4.00 20.02
C ILE A 51 3.37 -5.22 19.10
N VAL A 52 2.57 -6.22 19.47
CA VAL A 52 2.38 -7.44 18.65
C VAL A 52 1.82 -7.09 17.28
N VAL A 53 0.75 -6.30 17.22
CA VAL A 53 0.13 -5.86 15.95
C VAL A 53 1.11 -5.01 15.13
N GLY A 54 1.92 -4.20 15.79
CA GLY A 54 2.98 -3.41 15.16
C GLY A 54 4.12 -4.25 14.60
N LEU A 55 4.52 -5.34 15.26
CA LEU A 55 5.49 -6.32 14.75
C LEU A 55 4.97 -7.05 13.50
N LEU A 56 3.68 -7.42 13.49
CA LEU A 56 3.04 -8.00 12.30
C LEU A 56 3.00 -6.99 11.15
N THR A 57 2.69 -5.72 11.45
CA THR A 57 2.76 -4.63 10.46
C THR A 57 4.19 -4.43 9.96
N ALA A 58 5.20 -4.58 10.83
CA ALA A 58 6.61 -4.48 10.47
C ALA A 58 7.04 -5.56 9.48
N LEU A 59 6.52 -6.79 9.62
CA LEU A 59 6.78 -7.87 8.67
C LEU A 59 6.30 -7.49 7.26
N ILE A 60 5.08 -6.97 7.13
CA ILE A 60 4.53 -6.52 5.84
C ILE A 60 5.35 -5.34 5.30
N ALA A 61 5.64 -4.34 6.15
CA ALA A 61 6.38 -3.15 5.77
C ALA A 61 7.80 -3.47 5.30
N LEU A 62 8.50 -4.41 5.95
CA LEU A 62 9.84 -4.85 5.53
C LEU A 62 9.79 -5.71 4.26
N GLY A 63 8.75 -6.52 4.07
CA GLY A 63 8.50 -7.19 2.79
C GLY A 63 8.32 -6.19 1.64
N MET A 64 7.57 -5.11 1.88
CA MET A 64 7.49 -3.98 0.93
C MET A 64 8.84 -3.29 0.74
N ALA A 65 9.60 -3.06 1.82
CA ALA A 65 10.90 -2.40 1.73
C ALA A 65 11.88 -3.20 0.85
N LEU A 66 11.85 -4.54 0.96
CA LEU A 66 12.67 -5.43 0.15
C LEU A 66 12.31 -5.34 -1.34
N THR A 67 11.01 -5.42 -1.67
CA THR A 67 10.54 -5.31 -3.06
C THR A 67 10.78 -3.92 -3.64
N TYR A 68 10.64 -2.87 -2.82
CA TYR A 68 10.93 -1.49 -3.19
C TYR A 68 12.42 -1.25 -3.46
N ARG A 69 13.33 -1.79 -2.64
CA ARG A 69 14.76 -1.52 -2.76
C ARG A 69 15.36 -1.96 -4.11
N SER A 70 14.88 -3.06 -4.68
CA SER A 70 15.38 -3.57 -5.96
C SER A 70 14.83 -2.80 -7.16
N ASN A 71 13.55 -2.42 -7.13
CA ASN A 71 12.83 -1.96 -8.33
C ASN A 71 12.32 -0.52 -8.24
N ARG A 72 12.45 0.12 -7.07
CA ARG A 72 12.02 1.50 -6.76
C ARG A 72 10.54 1.78 -7.13
N PHE A 73 9.71 0.75 -7.08
CA PHE A 73 8.26 0.85 -7.16
C PHE A 73 7.63 0.12 -5.97
N ILE A 74 6.34 0.32 -5.78
CA ILE A 74 5.61 -0.16 -4.60
C ILE A 74 4.69 -1.26 -5.01
N ASN A 75 4.87 -2.39 -4.34
CA ASN A 75 4.03 -3.54 -4.55
C ASN A 75 2.73 -3.39 -3.76
N PHE A 76 1.66 -2.94 -4.41
CA PHE A 76 0.34 -2.86 -3.80
C PHE A 76 -0.26 -4.24 -3.50
N ALA A 77 0.20 -5.28 -4.20
CA ALA A 77 -0.21 -6.67 -3.96
C ALA A 77 0.47 -7.29 -2.73
N GLN A 78 1.31 -6.56 -1.98
CA GLN A 78 2.05 -7.14 -0.86
C GLN A 78 1.12 -7.78 0.18
N GLY A 79 -0.01 -7.14 0.50
CA GLY A 79 -1.01 -7.72 1.41
C GLY A 79 -1.60 -8.99 0.81
N ASP A 80 -2.07 -8.93 -0.43
CA ASP A 80 -2.80 -10.05 -1.05
C ASP A 80 -1.90 -11.26 -1.38
N LEU A 81 -0.59 -11.05 -1.55
CA LEU A 81 0.42 -12.13 -1.61
C LEU A 81 0.45 -12.97 -0.34
N GLY A 82 0.16 -12.38 0.82
CA GLY A 82 0.01 -13.11 2.07
C GLY A 82 -1.41 -13.64 2.28
N THR A 83 -2.44 -12.88 1.89
CA THR A 83 -3.84 -13.26 2.08
C THR A 83 -4.21 -14.56 1.36
N LEU A 84 -3.80 -14.73 0.09
CA LEU A 84 -4.19 -15.91 -0.68
C LEU A 84 -3.68 -17.24 -0.06
N PRO A 85 -2.39 -17.37 0.33
CA PRO A 85 -1.93 -18.55 1.07
C PRO A 85 -2.57 -18.70 2.45
N VAL A 86 -2.93 -17.60 3.14
CA VAL A 86 -3.68 -17.69 4.40
C VAL A 86 -5.06 -18.31 4.18
N VAL A 87 -5.79 -17.90 3.13
CA VAL A 87 -7.08 -18.51 2.79
C VAL A 87 -6.90 -20.00 2.48
N LEU A 88 -5.85 -20.39 1.75
CA LEU A 88 -5.53 -21.79 1.52
C LEU A 88 -5.35 -22.56 2.85
N VAL A 89 -4.58 -22.03 3.80
CA VAL A 89 -4.37 -22.67 5.11
C VAL A 89 -5.68 -22.80 5.88
N VAL A 90 -6.49 -21.75 5.88
CA VAL A 90 -7.82 -21.76 6.53
C VAL A 90 -8.68 -22.86 5.91
N MET A 91 -8.74 -22.96 4.59
CA MET A 91 -9.50 -24.02 3.90
C MET A 91 -8.99 -25.43 4.25
N LEU A 92 -7.68 -25.64 4.31
CA LEU A 92 -7.12 -26.92 4.71
C LEU A 92 -7.54 -27.28 6.15
N MET A 93 -7.56 -26.31 7.06
CA MET A 93 -7.94 -26.53 8.45
C MET A 93 -9.45 -26.72 8.63
N THR A 94 -10.29 -25.93 7.95
CA THR A 94 -11.74 -25.94 8.18
C THR A 94 -12.49 -26.91 7.28
N ALA A 95 -12.19 -26.92 5.98
CA ALA A 95 -12.88 -27.78 5.02
C ALA A 95 -12.32 -29.21 5.05
N TRP A 96 -11.00 -29.34 5.09
CA TRP A 96 -10.33 -30.65 5.02
C TRP A 96 -9.91 -31.16 6.40
N SER A 97 -10.15 -30.40 7.46
CA SER A 97 -9.82 -30.76 8.85
C SER A 97 -8.34 -31.12 9.05
N TRP A 98 -7.43 -30.53 8.27
CA TRP A 98 -6.00 -30.75 8.44
C TRP A 98 -5.52 -30.18 9.77
N PRO A 99 -4.62 -30.87 10.47
CA PRO A 99 -4.06 -30.35 11.71
C PRO A 99 -3.22 -29.10 11.41
N TYR A 100 -3.25 -28.15 12.35
CA TYR A 100 -2.53 -26.88 12.27
C TYR A 100 -1.06 -27.05 11.85
N LEU A 101 -0.38 -28.05 12.42
CA LEU A 101 1.03 -28.35 12.16
C LEU A 101 1.33 -28.77 10.72
N LEU A 102 0.36 -29.32 9.98
CA LEU A 102 0.51 -29.66 8.56
C LEU A 102 0.06 -28.53 7.64
N ALA A 103 -0.99 -27.81 8.02
CA ALA A 103 -1.54 -26.73 7.20
C ALA A 103 -0.57 -25.53 7.11
N VAL A 104 0.09 -25.15 8.21
CA VAL A 104 1.00 -23.98 8.22
C VAL A 104 2.22 -24.15 7.30
N PRO A 105 2.96 -25.28 7.31
CA PRO A 105 4.05 -25.51 6.34
C PRO A 105 3.59 -25.45 4.88
N VAL A 106 2.39 -25.96 4.57
CA VAL A 106 1.83 -25.84 3.21
C VAL A 106 1.59 -24.38 2.84
N GLY A 107 1.07 -23.57 3.77
CA GLY A 107 0.94 -22.12 3.59
C GLY A 107 2.28 -21.41 3.34
N ILE A 108 3.32 -21.78 4.08
CA ILE A 108 4.69 -21.25 3.90
C ILE A 108 5.21 -21.56 2.49
N ILE A 109 5.07 -22.81 2.05
CA ILE A 109 5.50 -23.24 0.71
C ILE A 109 4.67 -22.51 -0.35
N ALA A 110 3.35 -22.44 -0.18
CA ALA A 110 2.46 -21.74 -1.09
C ALA A 110 2.81 -20.26 -1.20
N ALA A 111 3.14 -19.58 -0.09
CA ALA A 111 3.57 -18.18 -0.10
C ALA A 111 4.89 -17.97 -0.85
N LEU A 112 5.89 -18.82 -0.61
CA LEU A 112 7.18 -18.76 -1.30
C LEU A 112 7.03 -18.98 -2.82
N VAL A 113 6.24 -19.99 -3.20
CA VAL A 113 5.93 -20.33 -4.59
C VAL A 113 5.13 -19.21 -5.24
N LEU A 114 4.09 -18.69 -4.58
CA LEU A 114 3.27 -17.60 -5.10
C LEU A 114 4.11 -16.36 -5.40
N GLY A 115 4.99 -15.97 -4.48
CA GLY A 115 5.91 -14.85 -4.69
C GLY A 115 6.83 -15.06 -5.91
N ALA A 116 7.37 -16.28 -6.07
CA ALA A 116 8.20 -16.63 -7.22
C ALA A 116 7.39 -16.61 -8.54
N VAL A 117 6.21 -17.24 -8.56
CA VAL A 117 5.33 -17.31 -9.73
C VAL A 117 4.92 -15.91 -10.17
N VAL A 118 4.46 -15.08 -9.25
CA VAL A 118 4.09 -13.69 -9.52
C VAL A 118 5.27 -12.91 -10.10
N GLU A 119 6.47 -13.05 -9.52
CA GLU A 119 7.65 -12.38 -10.05
C GLU A 119 7.98 -12.85 -11.47
N LEU A 120 7.99 -14.16 -11.71
CA LEU A 120 8.40 -14.76 -12.96
C LEU A 120 7.43 -14.43 -14.11
N PHE A 121 6.14 -14.58 -13.88
CA PHE A 121 5.12 -14.48 -14.94
C PHE A 121 4.60 -13.07 -15.15
N ILE A 122 4.59 -12.24 -14.12
CA ILE A 122 3.99 -10.90 -14.17
C ILE A 122 5.10 -9.85 -14.09
N ILE A 123 5.78 -9.75 -12.95
CA ILE A 123 6.65 -8.60 -12.65
C ILE A 123 7.87 -8.56 -13.57
N ARG A 124 8.52 -9.70 -13.83
CA ARG A 124 9.70 -9.80 -14.68
C ARG A 124 9.44 -9.35 -16.11
N ARG A 125 8.21 -9.52 -16.61
CA ARG A 125 7.82 -9.05 -17.94
C ARG A 125 7.88 -7.52 -18.05
N PHE A 126 7.69 -6.82 -16.93
CA PHE A 126 7.76 -5.37 -16.85
C PHE A 126 9.13 -4.84 -16.39
N PHE A 127 10.18 -5.66 -16.39
CA PHE A 127 11.51 -5.24 -15.90
C PHE A 127 12.06 -4.00 -16.63
N ASN A 128 11.81 -3.87 -17.94
CA ASN A 128 12.24 -2.71 -18.74
C ASN A 128 11.15 -1.62 -18.85
N ALA A 129 10.00 -1.80 -18.21
CA ALA A 129 8.88 -0.86 -18.29
C ALA A 129 9.11 0.33 -17.34
N PRO A 130 8.52 1.52 -17.64
CA PRO A 130 8.45 2.61 -16.69
C PRO A 130 7.84 2.16 -15.36
N ARG A 131 8.38 2.68 -14.24
CA ARG A 131 7.99 2.31 -12.87
C ARG A 131 6.49 2.48 -12.59
N LEU A 132 5.87 3.46 -13.26
CA LEU A 132 4.43 3.67 -13.23
C LEU A 132 3.65 2.42 -13.67
N MET A 133 4.04 1.83 -14.80
CA MET A 133 3.35 0.65 -15.36
C MET A 133 3.42 -0.54 -14.40
N ILE A 134 4.58 -0.76 -13.76
CA ILE A 134 4.75 -1.84 -12.79
C ILE A 134 3.88 -1.61 -11.55
N THR A 135 3.75 -0.35 -11.11
CA THR A 135 2.88 0.02 -9.99
C THR A 135 1.41 -0.27 -10.29
N VAL A 136 0.94 0.13 -11.48
CA VAL A 136 -0.43 -0.17 -11.95
C VAL A 136 -0.64 -1.68 -12.10
N ALA A 137 0.34 -2.40 -12.65
CA ALA A 137 0.30 -3.86 -12.74
C ALA A 137 0.19 -4.51 -11.35
N SER A 138 0.87 -3.96 -10.33
CA SER A 138 0.77 -4.45 -8.96
C SER A 138 -0.61 -4.21 -8.32
N LEU A 139 -1.31 -3.12 -8.68
CA LEU A 139 -2.70 -2.89 -8.28
C LEU A 139 -3.64 -3.90 -8.95
N GLY A 140 -3.46 -4.16 -10.26
CA GLY A 140 -4.20 -5.20 -10.97
C GLY A 140 -3.96 -6.59 -10.38
N LEU A 141 -2.72 -6.89 -10.00
CA LEU A 141 -2.35 -8.12 -9.32
C LEU A 141 -3.01 -8.23 -7.94
N ALA A 142 -3.03 -7.16 -7.15
CA ALA A 142 -3.71 -7.11 -5.85
C ALA A 142 -5.18 -7.53 -6.00
N GLN A 143 -5.88 -6.96 -7.00
CA GLN A 143 -7.28 -7.32 -7.29
C GLN A 143 -7.43 -8.75 -7.80
N LEU A 144 -6.49 -9.24 -8.62
CA LEU A 144 -6.50 -10.62 -9.09
C LEU A 144 -6.32 -11.60 -7.93
N LEU A 145 -5.34 -11.37 -7.05
CA LEU A 145 -5.10 -12.21 -5.87
C LEU A 145 -6.24 -12.13 -4.86
N GLY A 146 -6.78 -10.94 -4.61
CA GLY A 146 -7.96 -10.76 -3.77
C GLY A 146 -9.20 -11.45 -4.35
N GLY A 147 -9.41 -11.38 -5.66
CA GLY A 147 -10.46 -12.11 -6.36
C GLY A 147 -10.29 -13.63 -6.25
N LEU A 148 -9.07 -14.14 -6.44
CA LEU A 148 -8.76 -15.56 -6.25
C LEU A 148 -8.99 -16.00 -4.81
N ALA A 149 -8.65 -15.17 -3.82
CA ALA A 149 -8.87 -15.48 -2.41
C ALA A 149 -10.38 -15.59 -2.08
N ILE A 150 -11.24 -14.89 -2.81
CA ILE A 150 -12.72 -14.98 -2.67
C ILE A 150 -13.27 -16.19 -3.44
N LEU A 151 -12.71 -16.51 -4.61
CA LEU A 151 -13.18 -17.61 -5.46
C LEU A 151 -12.72 -18.98 -4.95
N LEU A 152 -11.59 -19.06 -4.25
CA LEU A 152 -11.00 -20.32 -3.80
C LEU A 152 -11.95 -21.14 -2.88
N PRO A 153 -12.59 -20.58 -1.84
CA PRO A 153 -13.58 -21.32 -1.04
C PRO A 153 -14.77 -21.82 -1.86
N ARG A 154 -15.30 -20.96 -2.74
CA ARG A 154 -16.44 -21.29 -3.61
C ARG A 154 -16.13 -22.43 -4.57
N ALA A 155 -14.90 -22.49 -5.08
CA ALA A 155 -14.45 -23.57 -5.94
C ALA A 155 -14.44 -24.95 -5.24
N TRP A 156 -14.31 -24.96 -3.91
CA TRP A 156 -14.43 -26.16 -3.08
C TRP A 156 -15.84 -26.40 -2.53
N GLY A 157 -16.85 -25.67 -3.01
CA GLY A 157 -18.24 -25.86 -2.59
C GLY A 157 -18.55 -25.27 -1.22
N GLU A 158 -17.68 -24.40 -0.72
CA GLU A 158 -17.79 -23.85 0.62
C GLU A 158 -18.12 -22.35 0.57
N ASP A 159 -19.31 -22.00 1.07
CA ASP A 159 -19.71 -20.61 1.31
C ASP A 159 -19.22 -20.17 2.69
N PHE A 160 -17.91 -20.27 2.94
CA PHE A 160 -17.35 -19.84 4.21
C PHE A 160 -17.46 -18.31 4.36
N PRO A 161 -18.09 -17.81 5.44
CA PRO A 161 -17.98 -16.41 5.80
C PRO A 161 -16.55 -16.15 6.31
N LEU A 162 -15.63 -15.87 5.39
CA LEU A 162 -14.22 -15.58 5.68
C LEU A 162 -14.01 -14.27 6.46
N LEU A 163 -15.08 -13.52 6.76
CA LEU A 163 -15.03 -12.19 7.34
C LEU A 163 -15.03 -12.27 8.87
N GLY A 164 -13.96 -11.79 9.50
CA GLY A 164 -13.90 -11.62 10.96
C GLY A 164 -13.78 -12.90 11.78
N GLN A 165 -13.74 -14.08 11.15
CA GLN A 165 -13.46 -15.33 11.85
C GLN A 165 -12.00 -15.34 12.31
N ARG A 166 -11.80 -15.59 13.62
CA ARG A 166 -10.47 -15.82 14.18
C ARG A 166 -10.09 -17.28 13.95
N LEU A 167 -8.83 -17.52 13.57
CA LEU A 167 -8.30 -18.88 13.49
C LEU A 167 -8.29 -19.50 14.89
N ALA A 168 -8.84 -20.71 15.02
CA ALA A 168 -8.77 -21.45 16.27
C ALA A 168 -7.29 -21.70 16.65
N PRO A 169 -6.90 -21.42 17.90
CA PRO A 169 -5.54 -21.65 18.33
C PRO A 169 -5.17 -23.14 18.28
N PRO A 170 -3.89 -23.48 18.06
CA PRO A 170 -3.45 -24.88 18.02
C PRO A 170 -3.51 -25.58 19.39
N PHE A 171 -3.53 -24.82 20.47
CA PHE A 171 -3.63 -25.31 21.84
C PHE A 171 -4.32 -24.27 22.72
N ASP A 172 -4.99 -24.74 23.77
CA ASP A 172 -5.66 -23.87 24.74
C ASP A 172 -4.62 -23.31 25.71
N MET A 173 -4.32 -22.02 25.57
CA MET A 173 -3.47 -21.27 26.48
C MET A 173 -4.00 -19.86 26.60
N GLU A 174 -4.15 -19.41 27.84
CA GLU A 174 -4.57 -18.05 28.16
C GLU A 174 -3.53 -17.42 29.09
N LEU A 175 -3.03 -16.25 28.70
CA LEU A 175 -2.10 -15.45 29.48
C LEU A 175 -2.76 -14.10 29.79
N THR A 176 -2.91 -13.77 31.06
CA THR A 176 -3.50 -12.49 31.47
C THR A 176 -2.41 -11.47 31.79
N ILE A 177 -2.40 -10.36 31.05
CA ILE A 177 -1.50 -9.23 31.31
C ILE A 177 -2.36 -8.00 31.57
N GLY A 178 -2.46 -7.61 32.85
CA GLY A 178 -3.37 -6.54 33.28
C GLY A 178 -4.82 -6.92 33.03
N THR A 179 -5.53 -6.13 32.22
CA THR A 179 -6.96 -6.31 31.92
C THR A 179 -7.23 -7.08 30.62
N VAL A 180 -6.18 -7.52 29.91
CA VAL A 180 -6.32 -8.21 28.62
C VAL A 180 -5.90 -9.66 28.76
N VAL A 181 -6.77 -10.56 28.27
CA VAL A 181 -6.48 -11.98 28.09
C VAL A 181 -5.86 -12.16 26.71
N PHE A 182 -4.65 -12.71 26.68
CA PHE A 182 -3.93 -13.10 25.47
C PHE A 182 -4.15 -14.58 25.23
N ASP A 183 -4.61 -14.91 24.03
CA ASP A 183 -4.79 -16.30 23.61
C ASP A 183 -3.48 -16.89 23.09
N ALA A 184 -3.48 -18.19 22.78
CA ALA A 184 -2.30 -18.85 22.22
C ALA A 184 -1.85 -18.22 20.88
N ASN A 185 -2.76 -17.67 20.07
CA ASN A 185 -2.41 -17.00 18.82
C ASN A 185 -1.58 -15.73 19.07
N ASP A 186 -1.95 -14.95 20.09
CA ASP A 186 -1.19 -13.78 20.51
C ASP A 186 0.23 -14.16 20.98
N VAL A 187 0.36 -15.23 21.77
CA VAL A 187 1.66 -15.72 22.27
C VAL A 187 2.54 -16.20 21.11
N ILE A 188 1.99 -16.97 20.18
CA ILE A 188 2.69 -17.40 18.97
C ILE A 188 3.14 -16.17 18.17
N ALA A 189 2.29 -15.15 18.02
CA ALA A 189 2.65 -13.93 17.31
C ALA A 189 3.76 -13.14 18.01
N MET A 190 3.74 -13.08 19.35
CA MET A 190 4.76 -12.42 20.16
C MET A 190 6.15 -13.07 20.01
N ILE A 191 6.21 -14.36 19.69
CA ILE A 191 7.46 -15.11 19.50
C ILE A 191 7.87 -15.13 18.03
N VAL A 192 6.98 -15.57 17.14
CA VAL A 192 7.27 -15.82 15.73
C VAL A 192 7.57 -14.51 14.98
N ALA A 193 6.88 -13.40 15.30
CA ALA A 193 7.11 -12.15 14.57
C ALA A 193 8.51 -11.57 14.83
N PRO A 194 8.99 -11.39 16.09
CA PRO A 194 10.38 -10.99 16.34
C PRO A 194 11.41 -11.95 15.77
N LEU A 195 11.20 -13.27 15.90
CA LEU A 195 12.11 -14.26 15.35
C LEU A 195 12.22 -14.16 13.83
N THR A 196 11.11 -13.93 13.13
CA THR A 196 11.11 -13.76 11.67
C THR A 196 11.83 -12.47 11.26
N LEU A 197 11.63 -11.37 12.01
CA LEU A 197 12.32 -10.10 11.79
C LEU A 197 13.84 -10.21 12.01
N LEU A 198 14.25 -10.88 13.09
CA LEU A 198 15.65 -11.17 13.39
C LEU A 198 16.25 -12.11 12.35
N GLY A 199 15.52 -13.15 11.94
CA GLY A 199 15.88 -14.08 10.88
C GLY A 199 16.14 -13.34 9.57
N LEU A 200 15.26 -12.42 9.17
CA LEU A 200 15.49 -11.57 8.00
C LEU A 200 16.72 -10.68 8.18
N ALA A 201 16.88 -10.04 9.35
CA ALA A 201 18.01 -9.14 9.60
C ALA A 201 19.35 -9.90 9.50
N MET A 202 19.43 -11.09 10.08
CA MET A 202 20.59 -11.99 9.98
C MET A 202 20.78 -12.47 8.55
N PHE A 203 19.72 -12.92 7.87
CA PHE A 203 19.79 -13.36 6.47
C PHE A 203 20.36 -12.26 5.58
N LEU A 204 19.85 -11.03 5.69
CA LEU A 204 20.37 -9.92 4.92
C LEU A 204 21.83 -9.66 5.30
N ARG A 205 22.16 -9.49 6.59
CA ARG A 205 23.49 -9.05 7.04
C ARG A 205 24.59 -10.08 6.82
N MET A 206 24.32 -11.34 7.13
CA MET A 206 25.32 -12.40 7.26
C MET A 206 25.42 -13.32 6.04
N SER A 207 24.42 -13.36 5.16
CA SER A 207 24.47 -14.25 3.98
C SER A 207 25.04 -13.58 2.74
N ASN A 208 25.71 -14.37 1.89
CA ASN A 208 26.20 -13.93 0.57
C ASN A 208 25.05 -13.45 -0.33
N VAL A 209 23.90 -14.14 -0.28
CA VAL A 209 22.68 -13.74 -1.00
C VAL A 209 22.18 -12.38 -0.49
N GLY A 210 22.17 -12.17 0.82
CA GLY A 210 21.80 -10.90 1.44
C GLY A 210 22.72 -9.75 1.06
N MET A 211 24.03 -10.01 0.95
CA MET A 211 25.00 -9.06 0.41
C MET A 211 24.70 -8.71 -1.05
N ALA A 212 24.39 -9.72 -1.87
CA ALA A 212 24.04 -9.52 -3.27
C ALA A 212 22.73 -8.74 -3.46
N ILE A 213 21.72 -8.97 -2.62
CA ILE A 213 20.47 -8.18 -2.59
C ILE A 213 20.74 -6.72 -2.22
N ARG A 214 21.62 -6.46 -1.25
CA ARG A 214 22.02 -5.08 -0.92
C ARG A 214 22.76 -4.42 -2.07
N ALA A 215 23.67 -5.14 -2.72
CA ALA A 215 24.41 -4.63 -3.87
C ALA A 215 23.47 -4.30 -5.05
N SER A 216 22.49 -5.16 -5.34
CA SER A 216 21.51 -4.91 -6.41
C SER A 216 20.55 -3.76 -6.07
N ALA A 217 20.29 -3.50 -4.80
CA ALA A 217 19.44 -2.39 -4.35
C ALA A 217 20.10 -0.99 -4.53
N ASP A 218 21.43 -0.94 -4.57
CA ASP A 218 22.16 0.29 -4.85
C ASP A 218 22.16 0.57 -6.36
N SER A 219 22.43 -0.45 -7.19
CA SER A 219 22.22 -0.38 -8.63
C SER A 219 22.15 -1.79 -9.23
N ALA A 220 20.96 -2.14 -9.74
CA ALA A 220 20.71 -3.42 -10.40
C ALA A 220 21.64 -3.61 -11.62
N ASP A 221 21.82 -2.57 -12.44
CA ASP A 221 22.68 -2.62 -13.63
C ASP A 221 24.16 -2.82 -13.27
N ARG A 222 24.67 -2.11 -12.26
CA ARG A 222 26.06 -2.28 -11.80
C ARG A 222 26.28 -3.65 -11.17
N ALA A 223 25.32 -4.14 -10.38
CA ALA A 223 25.38 -5.48 -9.81
C ALA A 223 25.43 -6.55 -10.90
N ALA A 224 24.65 -6.40 -11.97
CA ALA A 224 24.67 -7.32 -13.11
C ALA A 224 26.03 -7.34 -13.84
N LEU A 225 26.70 -6.18 -13.97
CA LEU A 225 28.06 -6.10 -14.54
C LEU A 225 29.12 -6.84 -13.69
N LEU A 226 28.89 -6.97 -12.38
CA LEU A 226 29.73 -7.75 -11.47
C LEU A 226 29.39 -9.26 -11.48
N GLY A 227 28.54 -9.71 -12.40
CA GLY A 227 28.13 -11.11 -12.52
C GLY A 227 27.06 -11.56 -11.52
N ILE A 228 26.47 -10.64 -10.76
CA ILE A 228 25.40 -10.96 -9.81
C ILE A 228 24.12 -11.28 -10.61
N PRO A 229 23.48 -12.45 -10.40
CA PRO A 229 22.30 -12.84 -11.14
C PRO A 229 21.05 -12.11 -10.61
N VAL A 230 20.92 -10.82 -10.93
CA VAL A 230 19.86 -9.92 -10.42
C VAL A 230 18.46 -10.51 -10.60
N LYS A 231 18.17 -11.13 -11.75
CA LYS A 231 16.87 -11.75 -12.02
C LYS A 231 16.53 -12.86 -11.01
N ARG A 232 17.50 -13.74 -10.68
CA ARG A 232 17.29 -14.81 -9.70
C ARG A 232 17.15 -14.26 -8.28
N LEU A 233 17.93 -13.23 -7.95
CA LEU A 233 17.80 -12.53 -6.67
C LEU A 233 16.42 -11.89 -6.53
N GLN A 234 15.88 -11.32 -7.61
CA GLN A 234 14.55 -10.74 -7.61
C GLN A 234 13.48 -11.80 -7.30
N THR A 235 13.54 -12.99 -7.90
CA THR A 235 12.65 -14.11 -7.54
C THR A 235 12.73 -14.43 -6.05
N LEU A 236 13.94 -14.54 -5.49
CA LEU A 236 14.14 -14.81 -4.06
C LEU A 236 13.58 -13.69 -3.17
N VAL A 237 13.81 -12.43 -3.54
CA VAL A 237 13.28 -11.26 -2.81
C VAL A 237 11.75 -11.29 -2.79
N TRP A 238 11.12 -11.60 -3.91
CA TRP A 238 9.66 -11.71 -4.02
C TRP A 238 9.09 -12.89 -3.23
N SER A 239 9.76 -14.04 -3.24
CA SER A 239 9.39 -15.18 -2.39
C SER A 239 9.49 -14.84 -0.90
N VAL A 240 10.59 -14.23 -0.46
CA VAL A 240 10.77 -13.83 0.95
C VAL A 240 9.76 -12.76 1.35
N ALA A 241 9.50 -11.77 0.49
CA ALA A 241 8.49 -10.75 0.75
C ALA A 241 7.08 -11.36 0.87
N SER A 242 6.73 -12.32 0.02
CA SER A 242 5.47 -13.06 0.09
C SER A 242 5.36 -13.90 1.37
N LEU A 243 6.45 -14.56 1.77
CA LEU A 243 6.52 -15.29 3.05
C LEU A 243 6.29 -14.37 4.25
N MET A 244 6.91 -13.19 4.26
CA MET A 244 6.70 -12.21 5.33
C MET A 244 5.26 -11.73 5.39
N ALA A 245 4.64 -11.49 4.23
CA ALA A 245 3.22 -11.12 4.16
C ALA A 245 2.32 -12.25 4.67
N PHE A 246 2.60 -13.50 4.29
CA PHE A 246 1.86 -14.67 4.78
C PHE A 246 1.96 -14.79 6.31
N ILE A 247 3.17 -14.78 6.88
CA ILE A 247 3.37 -14.89 8.34
C ILE A 247 2.62 -13.76 9.05
N ALA A 248 2.74 -12.52 8.56
CA ALA A 248 2.07 -11.38 9.15
C ALA A 248 0.54 -11.51 9.14
N ILE A 249 -0.04 -11.85 7.99
CA ILE A 249 -1.50 -11.93 7.81
C ILE A 249 -2.07 -13.16 8.51
N PHE A 250 -1.36 -14.29 8.49
CA PHE A 250 -1.76 -15.52 9.18
C PHE A 250 -1.88 -15.29 10.68
N LEU A 251 -0.84 -14.72 11.29
CA LEU A 251 -0.83 -14.41 12.72
C LEU A 251 -1.85 -13.32 13.06
N ARG A 252 -1.97 -12.28 12.20
CA ARG A 252 -2.98 -11.23 12.39
C ARG A 252 -4.40 -11.78 12.32
N ALA A 253 -4.62 -12.79 11.48
CA ALA A 253 -5.91 -13.46 11.34
C ALA A 253 -6.32 -14.25 12.60
N GLY A 254 -5.35 -14.77 13.37
CA GLY A 254 -5.63 -15.33 14.70
C GLY A 254 -6.08 -14.28 15.72
N ILE A 255 -5.48 -13.09 15.69
CA ILE A 255 -5.68 -12.06 16.73
C ILE A 255 -6.92 -11.17 16.48
N ILE A 256 -7.05 -10.65 15.25
CA ILE A 256 -8.06 -9.64 14.88
C ILE A 256 -9.05 -10.21 13.85
N GLY A 257 -8.72 -11.34 13.22
CA GLY A 257 -9.53 -11.96 12.17
C GLY A 257 -8.98 -11.71 10.76
N LEU A 258 -9.46 -12.52 9.82
CA LEU A 258 -9.04 -12.48 8.42
C LEU A 258 -9.45 -11.17 7.73
N PRO A 259 -8.51 -10.42 7.14
CA PRO A 259 -8.81 -9.23 6.35
C PRO A 259 -9.18 -9.62 4.90
N VAL A 260 -10.15 -10.51 4.73
CA VAL A 260 -10.70 -10.82 3.40
C VAL A 260 -11.60 -9.64 3.00
N PHE A 261 -11.73 -9.34 1.70
CA PHE A 261 -12.35 -8.15 1.08
C PHE A 261 -11.44 -6.93 0.94
N GLY A 262 -11.26 -6.48 -0.31
CA GLY A 262 -10.22 -5.53 -0.74
C GLY A 262 -10.18 -4.18 0.00
N ALA A 263 -11.26 -3.73 0.63
CA ALA A 263 -11.23 -2.51 1.45
C ALA A 263 -10.41 -2.70 2.75
N LEU A 264 -10.48 -3.89 3.38
CA LEU A 264 -9.75 -4.21 4.61
C LEU A 264 -8.28 -4.53 4.33
N SER A 265 -7.95 -5.16 3.17
CA SER A 265 -6.55 -5.41 2.79
C SER A 265 -5.80 -4.11 2.47
N ILE A 266 -6.47 -3.14 1.83
CA ILE A 266 -5.91 -1.80 1.57
C ILE A 266 -5.63 -1.04 2.88
N GLY A 267 -6.46 -1.22 3.92
CA GLY A 267 -6.20 -0.63 5.24
C GLY A 267 -4.95 -1.17 5.93
N VAL A 268 -4.69 -2.48 5.80
CA VAL A 268 -3.44 -3.11 6.29
C VAL A 268 -2.24 -2.61 5.50
N LEU A 269 -2.38 -2.51 4.18
CA LEU A 269 -1.35 -1.97 3.30
C LEU A 269 -1.00 -0.53 3.67
N LEU A 270 -2.00 0.33 3.93
CA LEU A 270 -1.75 1.73 4.31
C LEU A 270 -0.88 1.84 5.57
N ARG A 271 -1.15 1.03 6.60
CA ARG A 271 -0.36 1.06 7.86
C ARG A 271 1.10 0.71 7.61
N ALA A 272 1.34 -0.31 6.79
CA ALA A 272 2.68 -0.73 6.44
C ALA A 272 3.37 0.27 5.49
N LEU A 273 2.62 0.94 4.59
CA LEU A 273 3.11 2.07 3.78
C LEU A 273 3.45 3.28 4.64
N ALA A 274 2.65 3.60 5.66
CA ALA A 274 2.92 4.68 6.60
C ALA A 274 4.24 4.44 7.35
N ALA A 275 4.44 3.22 7.86
CA ALA A 275 5.70 2.82 8.47
C ALA A 275 6.89 2.94 7.49
N LEU A 276 6.68 2.57 6.22
CA LEU A 276 7.69 2.66 5.16
C LEU A 276 8.09 4.13 4.87
N VAL A 277 7.09 5.02 4.76
CA VAL A 277 7.29 6.47 4.57
C VAL A 277 8.03 7.09 5.76
N LEU A 278 7.58 6.80 6.98
CA LEU A 278 8.22 7.31 8.21
C LEU A 278 9.66 6.81 8.35
N GLY A 279 9.90 5.55 7.96
CA GLY A 279 11.24 4.94 7.89
C GLY A 279 12.10 5.37 6.71
N ARG A 280 11.66 6.37 5.92
CA ARG A 280 12.35 6.92 4.73
C ARG A 280 12.64 5.88 3.65
N MET A 281 11.82 4.82 3.54
CA MET A 281 11.87 3.76 2.52
C MET A 281 13.11 2.84 2.51
N THR A 282 14.24 3.27 3.07
CA THR A 282 15.53 2.58 2.94
C THR A 282 16.05 2.05 4.27
N ASN A 283 15.74 2.71 5.38
CA ASN A 283 16.23 2.31 6.70
C ASN A 283 15.32 1.24 7.31
N LEU A 284 15.69 -0.04 7.11
CA LEU A 284 14.94 -1.20 7.61
C LEU A 284 14.65 -1.12 9.12
N LEU A 285 15.60 -0.65 9.95
CA LEU A 285 15.38 -0.53 11.39
C LEU A 285 14.36 0.56 11.71
N ALA A 286 14.47 1.73 11.06
CA ALA A 286 13.49 2.80 11.26
C ALA A 286 12.09 2.39 10.79
N ILE A 287 11.97 1.61 9.71
CA ILE A 287 10.69 1.07 9.23
C ILE A 287 10.08 0.15 10.30
N GLY A 288 10.87 -0.76 10.86
CA GLY A 288 10.40 -1.66 11.92
C GLY A 288 9.95 -0.92 13.18
N VAL A 289 10.74 0.05 13.65
CA VAL A 289 10.37 0.87 14.83
C VAL A 289 9.09 1.66 14.57
N ASN A 290 8.98 2.31 13.42
CA ASN A 290 7.77 3.08 13.07
C ASN A 290 6.55 2.17 12.92
N ALA A 291 6.69 0.96 12.39
CA ALA A 291 5.59 -0.01 12.32
C ALA A 291 5.11 -0.44 13.72
N VAL A 292 6.04 -0.66 14.66
CA VAL A 292 5.69 -0.96 16.06
C VAL A 292 4.94 0.20 16.70
N VAL A 293 5.46 1.42 16.56
CA VAL A 293 4.82 2.64 17.10
C VAL A 293 3.43 2.87 16.50
N LEU A 294 3.26 2.69 15.19
CA LEU A 294 1.95 2.80 14.55
C LEU A 294 0.98 1.70 15.00
N GLY A 295 1.46 0.48 15.27
CA GLY A 295 0.63 -0.59 15.83
C GLY A 295 0.17 -0.30 17.27
N ILE A 296 1.04 0.30 18.09
CA ILE A 296 0.67 0.80 19.43
C ILE A 296 -0.43 1.87 19.30
N LEU A 297 -0.25 2.84 18.41
CA LEU A 297 -1.23 3.88 18.15
C LEU A 297 -2.58 3.30 17.67
N GLU A 298 -2.56 2.33 16.75
CA GLU A 298 -3.75 1.67 16.23
C GLU A 298 -4.59 1.03 17.35
N ILE A 299 -3.94 0.21 18.18
CA ILE A 299 -4.62 -0.48 19.27
C ILE A 299 -5.03 0.50 20.38
N ALA A 300 -4.25 1.56 20.62
CA ALA A 300 -4.59 2.59 21.59
C ALA A 300 -5.81 3.43 21.18
N ILE A 301 -5.92 3.82 19.91
CA ILE A 301 -7.09 4.51 19.35
C ILE A 301 -8.31 3.59 19.42
N GLY A 302 -8.16 2.33 19.00
CA GLY A 302 -9.24 1.35 19.05
C GLY A 302 -9.79 1.11 20.46
N PHE A 303 -8.97 1.30 21.50
CA PHE A 303 -9.39 1.15 22.90
C PHE A 303 -9.94 2.44 23.52
N SER A 304 -9.30 3.58 23.26
CA SER A 304 -9.54 4.81 24.02
C SER A 304 -10.44 5.81 23.29
N ALA A 305 -10.48 5.75 21.96
CA ALA A 305 -11.21 6.74 21.17
C ALA A 305 -12.71 6.43 21.14
N SER A 306 -13.53 7.48 21.01
CA SER A 306 -14.98 7.36 20.85
C SER A 306 -15.39 6.61 19.58
N SER A 307 -14.52 6.58 18.56
CA SER A 307 -14.71 5.86 17.32
C SER A 307 -13.42 5.15 16.89
N PRO A 308 -13.44 3.82 16.71
CA PRO A 308 -12.29 3.06 16.17
C PRO A 308 -11.86 3.49 14.76
N PHE A 309 -12.74 4.18 14.03
CA PHE A 309 -12.48 4.63 12.66
C PHE A 309 -11.59 5.89 12.58
N LEU A 310 -11.26 6.50 13.72
CA LEU A 310 -10.33 7.64 13.79
C LEU A 310 -8.89 7.29 13.39
N ILE A 311 -8.54 6.01 13.32
CA ILE A 311 -7.18 5.58 12.95
C ILE A 311 -6.77 6.06 11.54
N ASP A 312 -7.64 5.93 10.54
CA ASP A 312 -7.30 6.27 9.16
C ASP A 312 -7.09 7.78 8.94
N PRO A 313 -7.95 8.70 9.45
CA PRO A 313 -7.67 10.14 9.36
C PRO A 313 -6.43 10.55 10.15
N ILE A 314 -6.19 9.97 11.33
CA ILE A 314 -4.96 10.25 12.11
C ILE A 314 -3.72 9.78 11.32
N LEU A 315 -3.75 8.59 10.72
CA LEU A 315 -2.67 8.10 9.86
C LEU A 315 -2.46 9.00 8.64
N ALA A 316 -3.52 9.48 8.00
CA ALA A 316 -3.41 10.42 6.88
C ALA A 316 -2.71 11.72 7.29
N VAL A 317 -3.06 12.28 8.45
CA VAL A 317 -2.39 13.46 9.00
C VAL A 317 -0.92 13.17 9.32
N ILE A 318 -0.62 12.04 9.98
CA ILE A 318 0.75 11.64 10.30
C ILE A 318 1.60 11.51 9.03
N ILE A 319 1.06 10.86 7.99
CA ILE A 319 1.74 10.72 6.70
C ILE A 319 1.99 12.11 6.09
N ILE A 320 0.97 12.97 6.00
CA ILE A 320 1.12 14.33 5.43
C ILE A 320 2.17 15.13 6.21
N VAL A 321 2.11 15.13 7.54
CA VAL A 321 3.07 15.83 8.41
C VAL A 321 4.48 15.27 8.21
N ALA A 322 4.65 13.95 8.17
CA ALA A 322 5.94 13.33 7.90
C ALA A 322 6.51 13.73 6.51
N LEU A 323 5.65 13.82 5.50
CA LEU A 323 6.04 14.29 4.16
C LEU A 323 6.40 15.78 4.14
N MET A 324 5.74 16.60 4.97
CA MET A 324 6.08 18.01 5.11
C MET A 324 7.42 18.20 5.84
N LEU A 325 7.68 17.43 6.89
CA LEU A 325 8.89 17.51 7.72
C LEU A 325 10.13 16.89 7.06
N SER A 326 9.95 15.87 6.21
CA SER A 326 11.06 15.18 5.53
C SER A 326 11.75 16.11 4.52
N ARG A 327 12.84 16.78 4.87
CA ARG A 327 13.61 17.57 3.90
C ARG A 327 14.20 16.64 2.83
N SER A 328 13.66 16.70 1.61
CA SER A 328 14.27 16.06 0.45
C SER A 328 15.52 16.86 0.08
N SER A 329 16.70 16.32 0.41
CA SER A 329 17.89 16.61 -0.37
C SER A 329 17.66 15.96 -1.72
N SER A 330 17.20 16.72 -2.72
CA SER A 330 17.09 16.20 -4.09
C SER A 330 18.50 15.99 -4.62
N THR A 331 19.01 14.77 -4.49
CA THR A 331 20.22 14.38 -5.20
C THR A 331 19.86 14.26 -6.68
N ARG A 332 20.79 14.58 -7.60
CA ARG A 332 20.55 14.44 -9.07
C ARG A 332 20.08 13.03 -9.48
N VAL A 333 20.36 12.02 -8.66
CA VAL A 333 19.87 10.65 -8.81
C VAL A 333 18.34 10.55 -8.62
N ASP A 334 17.76 11.30 -7.69
CA ASP A 334 16.31 11.32 -7.44
C ASP A 334 15.54 12.00 -8.58
N GLU A 335 16.18 12.94 -9.30
CA GLU A 335 15.60 13.60 -10.49
C GLU A 335 15.54 12.68 -11.72
N ALA A 336 16.55 11.82 -11.91
CA ALA A 336 16.55 10.79 -12.94
C ALA A 336 15.52 9.67 -12.65
N ASP A 337 15.32 9.33 -11.37
CA ASP A 337 14.26 8.42 -10.95
C ASP A 337 12.87 9.03 -11.21
N ALA A 338 12.70 10.33 -11.00
CA ALA A 338 11.45 11.06 -11.26
C ALA A 338 11.08 11.16 -12.75
N SER A 339 12.06 11.25 -13.67
CA SER A 339 11.78 11.26 -15.11
C SER A 339 11.21 9.93 -15.61
N THR A 340 11.57 8.81 -14.96
CA THR A 340 11.04 7.46 -15.26
C THR A 340 9.54 7.31 -14.95
N TRP A 341 8.97 8.20 -14.11
CA TRP A 341 7.53 8.20 -13.80
C TRP A 341 6.67 8.92 -14.86
N ARG A 342 7.28 9.68 -15.79
CA ARG A 342 6.57 10.29 -16.93
C ARG A 342 6.34 9.24 -18.01
N ALA A 343 5.35 8.39 -17.80
CA ALA A 343 5.14 7.18 -18.60
C ALA A 343 3.93 7.21 -19.53
N ALA A 344 3.38 8.37 -19.87
CA ALA A 344 2.60 8.44 -21.09
C ALA A 344 3.54 8.88 -22.20
N ASP A 345 3.82 7.97 -23.14
CA ASP A 345 4.00 8.43 -24.51
C ASP A 345 2.84 9.38 -24.79
N ASP A 346 3.13 10.64 -25.08
CA ASP A 346 2.11 11.59 -25.54
C ASP A 346 1.29 10.86 -26.60
N VAL A 347 -0.03 10.80 -26.42
CA VAL A 347 -0.92 10.32 -27.48
C VAL A 347 -0.68 11.25 -28.66
N ARG A 348 0.20 10.83 -29.57
CA ARG A 348 0.65 11.68 -30.66
C ARG A 348 -0.60 12.01 -31.46
N PRO A 349 -0.99 13.29 -31.56
CA PRO A 349 -2.14 13.65 -32.35
C PRO A 349 -1.92 13.12 -33.76
N ILE A 350 -2.98 12.59 -34.38
CA ILE A 350 -2.93 12.11 -35.76
C ILE A 350 -2.33 13.24 -36.60
N PRO A 351 -1.18 13.03 -37.26
CA PRO A 351 -0.54 14.04 -38.10
C PRO A 351 -1.55 14.69 -39.04
N GLU A 352 -1.51 16.02 -39.20
CA GLU A 352 -2.56 16.76 -39.94
C GLU A 352 -2.77 16.24 -41.38
N ASN A 353 -1.70 15.76 -42.00
CA ASN A 353 -1.71 15.13 -43.32
C ASN A 353 -2.54 13.83 -43.36
N ILE A 354 -2.55 13.05 -42.28
CA ILE A 354 -3.33 11.79 -42.17
C ILE A 354 -4.77 12.10 -41.71
N ALA A 355 -4.94 13.08 -40.82
CA ALA A 355 -6.26 13.47 -40.30
C ALA A 355 -7.21 14.02 -41.40
N ARG A 356 -6.66 14.56 -42.50
CA ARG A 356 -7.44 15.09 -43.62
C ARG A 356 -7.97 14.03 -44.57
N ILE A 357 -7.45 12.80 -44.54
CA ILE A 357 -7.85 11.70 -45.42
C ILE A 357 -9.34 11.36 -45.16
N PRO A 358 -10.20 11.24 -46.19
CA PRO A 358 -11.63 11.01 -46.02
C PRO A 358 -11.93 9.72 -45.25
N VAL A 359 -11.14 8.66 -45.47
CA VAL A 359 -11.23 7.39 -44.74
C VAL A 359 -10.97 7.57 -43.24
N VAL A 360 -9.99 8.39 -42.86
CA VAL A 360 -9.63 8.62 -41.45
C VAL A 360 -10.69 9.48 -40.75
N ARG A 361 -11.28 10.47 -41.44
CA ARG A 361 -12.44 11.21 -40.91
C ARG A 361 -13.67 10.33 -40.77
N ALA A 362 -13.97 9.52 -41.78
CA ALA A 362 -15.08 8.58 -41.74
C ALA A 362 -14.89 7.55 -40.62
N ALA A 363 -13.66 7.06 -40.40
CA ALA A 363 -13.34 6.16 -39.29
C ALA A 363 -13.46 6.86 -37.91
N LYS A 364 -12.97 8.10 -37.78
CA LYS A 364 -13.08 8.87 -36.53
C LYS A 364 -14.53 9.17 -36.18
N TRP A 365 -15.27 9.78 -37.11
CA TRP A 365 -16.68 10.13 -36.89
C TRP A 365 -17.58 8.90 -36.85
N GLY A 366 -17.27 7.87 -37.63
CA GLY A 366 -17.94 6.57 -37.57
C GLY A 366 -17.73 5.89 -36.21
N GLY A 367 -16.51 5.90 -35.67
CA GLY A 367 -16.23 5.41 -34.32
C GLY A 367 -16.99 6.19 -33.24
N VAL A 368 -17.00 7.52 -33.32
CA VAL A 368 -17.78 8.38 -32.41
C VAL A 368 -19.27 8.09 -32.53
N ALA A 369 -19.81 7.99 -33.74
CA ALA A 369 -21.21 7.69 -33.98
C ALA A 369 -21.59 6.29 -33.46
N LEU A 370 -20.72 5.30 -33.63
CA LEU A 370 -20.94 3.93 -33.18
C LEU A 370 -20.92 3.85 -31.65
N VAL A 371 -19.96 4.51 -30.98
CA VAL A 371 -19.94 4.63 -29.51
C VAL A 371 -21.19 5.35 -29.01
N THR A 372 -21.59 6.44 -29.66
CA THR A 372 -22.78 7.22 -29.27
C THR A 372 -24.06 6.41 -29.45
N ALA A 373 -24.21 5.73 -30.59
CA ALA A 373 -25.34 4.84 -30.86
C ALA A 373 -25.37 3.68 -29.87
N PHE A 374 -24.23 3.07 -29.56
CA PHE A 374 -24.12 2.03 -28.55
C PHE A 374 -24.63 2.53 -27.20
N VAL A 375 -24.19 3.70 -26.73
CA VAL A 375 -24.63 4.28 -25.44
C VAL A 375 -26.13 4.61 -25.41
N LEU A 376 -26.70 5.10 -26.53
CA LEU A 376 -28.12 5.45 -26.61
C LEU A 376 -29.05 4.23 -26.73
N VAL A 377 -28.60 3.17 -27.43
CA VAL A 377 -29.39 1.94 -27.66
C VAL A 377 -29.30 1.00 -26.46
N LEU A 378 -28.16 0.97 -25.75
CA LEU A 378 -27.95 0.08 -24.59
C LEU A 378 -29.11 0.08 -23.57
N PRO A 379 -29.61 1.25 -23.08
CA PRO A 379 -30.70 1.26 -22.10
C PRO A 379 -32.06 0.83 -22.67
N GLN A 380 -32.25 0.88 -23.99
CA GLN A 380 -33.49 0.44 -24.63
C GLN A 380 -33.57 -1.08 -24.80
N VAL A 381 -32.42 -1.75 -24.86
CA VAL A 381 -32.33 -3.21 -25.07
C VAL A 381 -32.19 -3.97 -23.75
N LEU A 382 -31.59 -3.35 -22.74
CA LEU A 382 -31.34 -3.99 -21.44
C LEU A 382 -32.54 -3.86 -20.49
N SER A 383 -32.75 -4.91 -19.68
CA SER A 383 -33.66 -4.86 -18.54
C SER A 383 -33.16 -3.88 -17.47
N VAL A 384 -34.07 -3.36 -16.64
CA VAL A 384 -33.77 -2.33 -15.62
C VAL A 384 -32.57 -2.68 -14.73
N ASP A 385 -32.45 -3.93 -14.26
CA ASP A 385 -31.29 -4.39 -13.45
C ASP A 385 -29.96 -4.31 -14.24
N ARG A 386 -29.96 -4.75 -15.49
CA ARG A 386 -28.76 -4.70 -16.35
C ARG A 386 -28.40 -3.26 -16.72
N THR A 387 -29.40 -2.40 -16.92
CA THR A 387 -29.20 -0.97 -17.16
C THR A 387 -28.60 -0.27 -15.94
N TYR A 388 -29.03 -0.62 -14.73
CA TYR A 388 -28.41 -0.13 -13.49
C TYR A 388 -26.94 -0.57 -13.39
N LYS A 389 -26.64 -1.87 -13.58
CA LYS A 389 -25.27 -2.40 -13.59
C LYS A 389 -24.40 -1.73 -14.66
N ALA A 390 -24.93 -1.53 -15.87
CA ALA A 390 -24.23 -0.84 -16.95
C ALA A 390 -23.94 0.64 -16.59
N SER A 391 -24.88 1.31 -15.93
CA SER A 391 -24.69 2.69 -15.44
C SER A 391 -23.58 2.76 -14.40
N VAL A 392 -23.55 1.83 -13.45
CA VAL A 392 -22.48 1.70 -12.45
C VAL A 392 -21.12 1.47 -13.14
N ILE A 393 -21.05 0.58 -14.13
CA ILE A 393 -19.83 0.36 -14.94
C ILE A 393 -19.39 1.65 -15.62
N GLY A 394 -20.33 2.42 -16.20
CA GLY A 394 -20.05 3.72 -16.82
C GLY A 394 -19.45 4.73 -15.83
N VAL A 395 -19.99 4.82 -14.61
CA VAL A 395 -19.44 5.66 -13.55
C VAL A 395 -18.00 5.24 -13.21
N TYR A 396 -17.74 3.94 -13.01
CA TYR A 396 -16.38 3.45 -12.77
C TYR A 396 -15.43 3.66 -13.96
N ALA A 397 -15.94 3.64 -15.19
CA ALA A 397 -15.13 3.96 -16.38
C ALA A 397 -14.72 5.43 -16.39
N VAL A 398 -15.63 6.36 -16.04
CA VAL A 398 -15.30 7.78 -15.88
C VAL A 398 -14.27 7.99 -14.77
N LEU A 399 -14.38 7.26 -13.65
CA LEU A 399 -13.37 7.26 -12.59
C LEU A 399 -12.01 6.72 -13.07
N GLY A 400 -12.01 5.69 -13.91
CA GLY A 400 -10.77 5.20 -14.52
C GLY A 400 -10.12 6.24 -15.45
N LEU A 401 -10.93 6.92 -16.26
CA LEU A 401 -10.47 8.00 -17.15
C LEU A 401 -9.95 9.21 -16.37
N SER A 402 -10.52 9.55 -15.21
CA SER A 402 -10.01 10.65 -14.38
C SER A 402 -8.61 10.37 -13.83
N VAL A 403 -8.26 9.10 -13.55
CA VAL A 403 -6.89 8.69 -13.20
C VAL A 403 -5.94 9.01 -14.35
N VAL A 404 -6.33 8.73 -15.60
CA VAL A 404 -5.50 8.96 -16.81
C VAL A 404 -5.16 10.44 -16.99
N VAL A 405 -6.03 11.36 -16.59
CA VAL A 405 -5.72 12.79 -16.63
C VAL A 405 -4.51 13.11 -15.74
N LEU A 406 -4.45 12.55 -14.53
CA LEU A 406 -3.32 12.78 -13.61
C LEU A 406 -2.08 11.96 -13.99
N THR A 407 -2.25 10.67 -14.29
CA THR A 407 -1.12 9.78 -14.58
C THR A 407 -0.53 10.04 -15.97
N GLY A 408 -1.36 10.43 -16.94
CA GLY A 408 -0.96 10.74 -18.30
C GLY A 408 -0.39 12.15 -18.45
N TRP A 409 -1.13 13.19 -18.04
CA TRP A 409 -0.73 14.57 -18.31
C TRP A 409 0.20 15.15 -17.24
N ALA A 410 -0.05 14.83 -15.96
CA ALA A 410 0.81 15.31 -14.87
C ALA A 410 1.99 14.36 -14.58
N GLY A 411 1.96 13.12 -15.11
CA GLY A 411 2.98 12.10 -14.84
C GLY A 411 3.06 11.72 -13.36
N GLN A 412 1.95 11.79 -12.63
CA GLN A 412 1.88 11.52 -11.19
C GLN A 412 0.87 10.41 -10.88
N VAL A 413 1.19 9.56 -9.89
CA VAL A 413 0.25 8.54 -9.39
C VAL A 413 -0.60 9.14 -8.26
N SER A 414 -1.91 9.20 -8.47
CA SER A 414 -2.88 9.51 -7.42
C SER A 414 -3.78 8.31 -7.19
N LEU A 415 -3.87 7.88 -5.92
CA LEU A 415 -4.80 6.84 -5.46
C LEU A 415 -5.99 7.43 -4.70
N GLY A 416 -6.13 8.75 -4.74
CA GLY A 416 -7.18 9.50 -4.04
C GLY A 416 -8.48 9.69 -4.84
N GLN A 417 -8.57 9.16 -6.07
CA GLN A 417 -9.72 9.40 -6.95
C GLN A 417 -11.06 8.96 -6.34
N ILE A 418 -11.06 7.84 -5.61
CA ILE A 418 -12.24 7.35 -4.89
C ILE A 418 -12.70 8.35 -3.83
N ALA A 419 -11.76 9.01 -3.13
CA ALA A 419 -12.05 10.05 -2.15
C ALA A 419 -12.81 11.23 -2.77
N PHE A 420 -12.27 11.78 -3.86
CA PHE A 420 -12.86 12.95 -4.54
C PHE A 420 -14.22 12.62 -5.13
N PHE A 421 -14.36 11.44 -5.71
CA PHE A 421 -15.64 10.90 -6.16
C PHE A 421 -16.65 10.79 -5.01
N ALA A 422 -16.25 10.18 -3.90
CA ALA A 422 -17.13 9.95 -2.76
C ALA A 422 -17.58 11.27 -2.12
N ILE A 423 -16.69 12.26 -2.00
CA ILE A 423 -17.04 13.60 -1.52
C ILE A 423 -18.04 14.28 -2.46
N GLY A 424 -17.79 14.25 -3.77
CA GLY A 424 -18.72 14.79 -4.75
C GLY A 424 -20.10 14.12 -4.69
N ALA A 425 -20.13 12.79 -4.57
CA ALA A 425 -21.35 12.02 -4.42
C ALA A 425 -22.10 12.35 -3.13
N ALA A 426 -21.40 12.48 -2.00
CA ALA A 426 -21.99 12.83 -0.71
C ALA A 426 -22.57 14.25 -0.70
N VAL A 427 -21.85 15.22 -1.28
CA VAL A 427 -22.33 16.59 -1.46
C VAL A 427 -23.57 16.62 -2.35
N GLY A 428 -23.58 15.87 -3.46
CA GLY A 428 -24.73 15.80 -4.36
C GLY A 428 -25.96 15.17 -3.71
N ALA A 429 -25.75 14.09 -2.95
CA ALA A 429 -26.81 13.47 -2.16
C ALA A 429 -27.39 14.45 -1.13
N LYS A 430 -26.53 15.15 -0.39
CA LYS A 430 -26.95 16.15 0.59
C LYS A 430 -27.67 17.35 -0.04
N ALA A 431 -27.16 17.83 -1.16
CA ALA A 431 -27.78 18.92 -1.93
C ALA A 431 -29.19 18.56 -2.40
N THR A 432 -29.41 17.32 -2.81
CA THR A 432 -30.72 16.87 -3.33
C THR A 432 -31.69 16.49 -2.20
N LEU A 433 -31.21 15.79 -1.16
CA LEU A 433 -32.04 15.24 -0.09
C LEU A 433 -32.34 16.25 1.02
N ASP A 434 -31.34 17.03 1.45
CA ASP A 434 -31.46 17.93 2.60
C ASP A 434 -31.72 19.38 2.16
N TRP A 435 -31.02 19.84 1.11
CA TRP A 435 -31.16 21.22 0.62
C TRP A 435 -32.28 21.39 -0.42
N GLY A 436 -32.88 20.29 -0.87
CA GLY A 436 -33.96 20.30 -1.85
C GLY A 436 -33.58 20.91 -3.20
N LEU A 437 -32.29 20.90 -3.55
CA LEU A 437 -31.81 21.43 -4.81
C LEU A 437 -32.13 20.46 -5.96
N ASP A 438 -32.51 21.00 -7.11
CA ASP A 438 -32.64 20.24 -8.34
C ASP A 438 -31.29 19.61 -8.74
N LEU A 439 -31.36 18.47 -9.44
CA LEU A 439 -30.19 17.68 -9.83
C LEU A 439 -29.14 18.51 -10.60
N SER A 440 -29.56 19.43 -11.45
CA SER A 440 -28.65 20.31 -12.22
C SER A 440 -27.82 21.21 -11.31
N LEU A 441 -28.44 21.80 -10.29
CA LEU A 441 -27.77 22.68 -9.33
C LEU A 441 -26.93 21.85 -8.33
N ALA A 442 -27.44 20.70 -7.89
CA ALA A 442 -26.70 19.75 -7.07
C ALA A 442 -25.40 19.28 -7.77
N LEU A 443 -25.43 19.04 -9.08
CA LEU A 443 -24.24 18.68 -9.87
C LEU A 443 -23.19 19.80 -9.89
N VAL A 444 -23.62 21.05 -10.11
CA VAL A 444 -22.70 22.21 -10.09
C VAL A 444 -22.07 22.39 -8.72
N VAL A 445 -22.86 22.29 -7.65
CA VAL A 445 -22.36 22.41 -6.27
C VAL A 445 -21.39 21.28 -5.93
N SER A 446 -21.71 20.05 -6.32
CA SER A 446 -20.84 18.88 -6.14
C SER A 446 -19.51 19.04 -6.88
N PHE A 447 -19.55 19.56 -8.10
CA PHE A 447 -18.34 19.84 -8.89
C PHE A 447 -17.46 20.90 -8.23
N VAL A 448 -18.04 22.03 -7.80
CA VAL A 448 -17.30 23.12 -7.15
C VAL A 448 -16.67 22.66 -5.84
N ILE A 449 -17.43 22.00 -4.96
CA ILE A 449 -16.90 21.51 -3.68
C ILE A 449 -15.85 20.43 -3.91
N GLY A 450 -16.10 19.48 -4.82
CA GLY A 450 -15.12 18.46 -5.20
C GLY A 450 -13.80 19.06 -5.70
N ALA A 451 -13.87 20.11 -6.54
CA ALA A 451 -12.70 20.82 -7.04
C ALA A 451 -11.93 21.55 -5.92
N VAL A 452 -12.63 22.20 -4.98
CA VAL A 452 -12.02 22.86 -3.83
C VAL A 452 -11.30 21.85 -2.92
N VAL A 453 -11.93 20.71 -2.62
CA VAL A 453 -11.30 19.68 -1.79
C VAL A 453 -10.11 19.04 -2.51
N ALA A 454 -10.22 18.78 -3.81
CA ALA A 454 -9.11 18.30 -4.63
C ALA A 454 -7.92 19.27 -4.64
N ALA A 455 -8.17 20.58 -4.72
CA ALA A 455 -7.13 21.59 -4.62
C ALA A 455 -6.49 21.62 -3.21
N ALA A 456 -7.30 21.60 -2.16
CA ALA A 456 -6.81 21.64 -0.77
C ALA A 456 -5.90 20.45 -0.42
N VAL A 457 -6.25 19.24 -0.88
CA VAL A 457 -5.47 18.01 -0.64
C VAL A 457 -4.30 17.88 -1.62
N GLY A 458 -4.50 18.30 -2.87
CA GLY A 458 -3.49 18.20 -3.93
C GLY A 458 -2.31 19.15 -3.71
N LEU A 459 -2.55 20.38 -3.25
CA LEU A 459 -1.51 21.41 -3.13
C LEU A 459 -0.33 21.02 -2.21
N PRO A 460 -0.54 20.50 -0.98
CA PRO A 460 0.56 20.00 -0.15
C PRO A 460 1.29 18.81 -0.79
N ALA A 461 0.52 17.94 -1.43
CA ALA A 461 0.99 16.67 -1.97
C ALA A 461 1.88 16.89 -3.22
N LEU A 462 1.59 17.90 -4.04
CA LEU A 462 2.38 18.30 -5.22
C LEU A 462 3.80 18.78 -4.89
N ARG A 463 4.08 19.16 -3.64
CA ARG A 463 5.44 19.56 -3.21
C ARG A 463 6.43 18.40 -3.23
N ARG A 464 5.96 17.15 -3.29
CA ARG A 464 6.78 15.94 -3.34
C ARG A 464 6.44 15.15 -4.61
N ARG A 465 7.44 14.91 -5.46
CA ARG A 465 7.24 14.17 -6.72
C ARG A 465 7.19 12.65 -6.48
N GLY A 466 6.41 11.96 -7.31
CA GLY A 466 6.47 10.50 -7.45
C GLY A 466 5.66 9.76 -6.39
N PHE A 467 6.27 8.80 -5.72
CA PHE A 467 5.57 7.86 -4.85
C PHE A 467 4.87 8.51 -3.64
N TYR A 468 5.50 9.51 -3.02
CA TYR A 468 4.95 10.12 -1.80
C TYR A 468 3.54 10.71 -2.02
N LEU A 469 3.26 11.19 -3.24
CA LEU A 469 1.92 11.63 -3.65
C LEU A 469 0.90 10.48 -3.62
N ALA A 470 1.28 9.31 -4.13
CA ALA A 470 0.40 8.14 -4.15
C ALA A 470 0.03 7.68 -2.74
N VAL A 471 0.98 7.69 -1.80
CA VAL A 471 0.69 7.32 -0.39
C VAL A 471 -0.22 8.33 0.28
N ALA A 472 0.07 9.63 0.14
CA ALA A 472 -0.75 10.68 0.73
C ALA A 472 -2.20 10.65 0.21
N THR A 473 -2.36 10.45 -1.10
CA THR A 473 -3.68 10.37 -1.72
C THR A 473 -4.44 9.08 -1.37
N LEU A 474 -3.75 7.95 -1.19
CA LEU A 474 -4.35 6.73 -0.65
C LEU A 474 -4.81 6.91 0.80
N ALA A 475 -3.97 7.54 1.64
CA ALA A 475 -4.30 7.81 3.03
C ALA A 475 -5.54 8.71 3.15
N PHE A 476 -5.58 9.77 2.33
CA PHE A 476 -6.76 10.62 2.22
C PHE A 476 -8.00 9.85 1.76
N SER A 477 -7.85 8.94 0.79
CA SER A 477 -8.97 8.10 0.33
C SER A 477 -9.54 7.24 1.45
N LEU A 478 -8.69 6.56 2.20
CA LEU A 478 -9.14 5.73 3.32
C LEU A 478 -9.79 6.58 4.41
N ALA A 479 -9.16 7.68 4.83
CA ALA A 479 -9.73 8.60 5.82
C ALA A 479 -11.12 9.12 5.41
N THR A 480 -11.30 9.38 4.10
CA THR A 480 -12.57 9.84 3.56
C THR A 480 -13.63 8.75 3.59
N THR A 481 -13.30 7.54 3.12
CA THR A 481 -14.29 6.47 3.00
C THR A 481 -14.59 5.76 4.32
N SER A 482 -13.65 5.71 5.27
CA SER A 482 -13.85 5.02 6.55
C SER A 482 -14.41 5.90 7.66
N TYR A 483 -14.07 7.20 7.65
CA TYR A 483 -14.46 8.14 8.70
C TYR A 483 -15.30 9.31 8.17
N LEU A 484 -14.78 10.16 7.27
CA LEU A 484 -15.45 11.44 6.91
C LEU A 484 -16.84 11.27 6.30
N LEU A 485 -17.06 10.20 5.54
CA LEU A 485 -18.34 9.91 4.88
C LEU A 485 -19.11 8.79 5.58
N ASN A 486 -18.69 8.37 6.76
CA ASN A 486 -19.37 7.33 7.51
C ASN A 486 -20.51 7.97 8.33
N PRO A 487 -21.78 7.71 8.00
CA PRO A 487 -22.92 8.41 8.62
C PRO A 487 -23.08 8.12 10.13
N LYS A 488 -22.33 7.16 10.68
CA LYS A 488 -22.32 6.84 12.10
C LYS A 488 -21.43 7.78 12.94
N TYR A 489 -20.52 8.56 12.33
CA TYR A 489 -19.49 9.31 13.05
C TYR A 489 -19.28 10.73 12.55
#